data_AF-A0A9E2TY09-F1
#
_entry.id   AF-A0A9E2TY09-F1
#
_cell.length_a   1.000
_cell.length_b   1.000
_cell.length_c   1.000
_cell.angle_alpha   90.00
_cell.angle_beta   90.00
_cell.angle_gamma   90.00
#
_symmetry.space_group_name_H-M   'P 1'
#
loop_
_entity.id
_entity.type
_entity.pdbx_description
1 polymer ?
#
loop_
_entity_poly.entity_id
_entity_poly.type
_entity_poly.pdbx_seq_one_letter_code
_entity_poly.pdbx_strand_id
1 'polypeptide(L)'
;MKSNLALYLGILILIFAGVFALHYYEVATERKHPGTTDLSLETDLHLSNSRLYIKERSIERSLYHLNSAIHSIELIEEFSDSVSIEELETALSDLKKVRAEIEKGIVNYEHINHAFVIALNSVATAQLRLTERYLLKGDAEDASYAIKYANEHIHNALKYANDGEIQDELRAYRHIDSLVHSRLDSSRIFDIERVITEIKVIK
;
A
#
# COMPACT_ATOMS: atom_id res chain seq x y z
N MET A 1 -29.64 30.25 -44.23
CA MET A 1 -28.35 30.37 -43.49
C MET A 1 -28.43 29.96 -42.02
N LYS A 2 -29.50 30.26 -41.27
CA LYS A 2 -29.61 29.90 -39.82
C LYS A 2 -29.80 28.39 -39.53
N SER A 3 -30.41 27.61 -40.43
CA SER A 3 -30.66 26.16 -40.20
C SER A 3 -29.38 25.32 -40.21
N ASN A 4 -28.41 25.67 -41.05
CA ASN A 4 -27.17 24.91 -41.16
C ASN A 4 -26.28 25.16 -39.94
N LEU A 5 -26.30 26.37 -39.37
CA LEU A 5 -25.58 26.70 -38.14
C LEU A 5 -26.06 25.85 -36.95
N ALA A 6 -27.39 25.71 -36.79
CA ALA A 6 -27.98 24.88 -35.74
C ALA A 6 -27.62 23.39 -35.90
N LEU A 7 -27.57 22.90 -37.14
CA LEU A 7 -27.15 21.54 -37.44
C LEU A 7 -25.67 21.30 -37.10
N TYR A 8 -24.78 22.23 -37.48
CA TYR A 8 -23.35 22.13 -37.14
C TYR A 8 -23.10 22.23 -35.64
N LEU A 9 -23.84 23.10 -34.92
CA LEU A 9 -23.79 23.17 -33.46
C LEU A 9 -24.26 21.86 -32.81
N GLY A 10 -25.33 21.26 -33.32
CA GLY A 10 -25.82 19.96 -32.84
C GLY A 10 -24.80 18.83 -33.03
N ILE A 11 -24.15 18.78 -34.20
CA ILE A 11 -23.09 17.82 -34.50
C ILE A 11 -21.87 18.03 -33.58
N LEU A 12 -21.47 19.29 -33.35
CA LEU A 12 -20.34 19.61 -32.47
C LEU A 12 -20.60 19.14 -31.03
N ILE A 13 -21.82 19.36 -30.51
CA ILE A 13 -22.22 18.93 -29.17
C ILE A 13 -22.20 17.40 -29.06
N LEU A 14 -22.69 16.69 -30.09
CA LEU A 14 -22.65 15.22 -30.11
C LEU A 14 -21.21 14.68 -30.14
N ILE A 15 -20.31 15.32 -30.89
CA ILE A 15 -18.89 14.95 -30.90
C ILE A 15 -18.27 15.19 -29.53
N PHE A 16 -18.51 16.35 -28.91
CA PHE A 16 -18.00 16.65 -27.57
C PHE A 16 -18.54 15.68 -26.51
N ALA A 17 -19.84 15.36 -26.57
CA ALA A 17 -20.45 14.38 -25.67
C ALA A 17 -19.87 12.98 -25.87
N GLY A 18 -19.61 12.58 -27.12
CA GLY A 18 -18.96 11.31 -27.45
C GLY A 18 -17.52 11.23 -26.94
N VAL A 19 -16.73 12.28 -27.16
CA VAL A 19 -15.35 12.36 -26.63
C VAL A 19 -15.35 12.37 -25.11
N PHE A 20 -16.26 13.11 -24.48
CA PHE A 20 -16.40 13.14 -23.03
C PHE A 20 -16.83 11.78 -22.46
N ALA A 21 -17.77 11.09 -23.13
CA ALA A 21 -18.20 9.75 -22.73
C ALA A 21 -17.09 8.71 -22.89
N LEU A 22 -16.29 8.78 -23.95
CA LEU A 22 -15.12 7.92 -24.15
C LEU A 22 -14.04 8.19 -23.11
N HIS A 23 -13.73 9.46 -22.84
CA HIS A 23 -12.76 9.84 -21.80
C HIS A 23 -13.23 9.40 -20.41
N TYR A 24 -14.51 9.60 -20.09
CA TYR A 24 -15.10 9.13 -18.84
C TYR A 24 -15.09 7.61 -18.73
N TYR A 25 -15.34 6.89 -19.84
CA TYR A 25 -15.26 5.44 -19.88
C TYR A 25 -13.83 4.94 -19.69
N GLU A 26 -12.84 5.51 -20.40
CA GLU A 26 -11.41 5.21 -20.20
C GLU A 26 -10.99 5.43 -18.74
N VAL A 27 -11.29 6.60 -18.16
CA VAL A 27 -10.99 6.91 -16.75
C VAL A 27 -11.73 5.98 -15.77
N ALA A 28 -12.96 5.57 -16.09
CA ALA A 28 -13.71 4.62 -15.26
C ALA A 28 -13.18 3.18 -15.38
N THR A 29 -12.62 2.81 -16.53
CA THR A 29 -11.98 1.50 -16.76
C THR A 29 -10.53 1.43 -16.27
N GLU A 30 -9.84 2.56 -16.20
CA GLU A 30 -8.50 2.71 -15.60
C GLU A 30 -8.57 3.00 -14.09
N ARG A 31 -9.50 2.38 -13.36
CA ARG A 31 -9.36 2.35 -11.89
C ARG A 31 -8.11 1.56 -11.54
N LYS A 32 -6.97 2.25 -11.43
CA LYS A 32 -5.72 1.68 -10.95
C LYS A 32 -5.96 1.06 -9.59
N HIS A 33 -5.43 -0.15 -9.40
CA HIS A 33 -5.52 -0.84 -8.13
C HIS A 33 -4.96 0.08 -7.02
N PRO A 34 -5.58 0.21 -5.84
CA PRO A 34 -5.08 1.10 -4.78
C PRO A 34 -3.59 0.87 -4.47
N GLY A 35 -3.17 -0.40 -4.47
CA GLY A 35 -1.77 -0.84 -4.36
C GLY A 35 -0.81 -0.48 -5.52
N THR A 36 -1.25 0.24 -6.56
CA THR A 36 -0.38 0.83 -7.59
C THR A 36 -0.43 2.36 -7.62
N THR A 37 -1.06 2.98 -6.62
CA THR A 37 -1.13 4.43 -6.45
C THR A 37 -0.42 4.86 -5.16
N ASP A 38 -0.15 6.16 -5.01
CA ASP A 38 0.44 6.68 -3.76
C ASP A 38 -0.43 6.41 -2.52
N LEU A 39 -1.73 6.12 -2.70
CA LEU A 39 -2.64 5.69 -1.63
C LEU A 39 -2.13 4.44 -0.91
N SER A 40 -1.34 3.62 -1.60
CA SER A 40 -0.71 2.43 -1.03
C SER A 40 0.13 2.74 0.20
N LEU A 41 0.77 3.91 0.25
CA LEU A 41 1.67 4.33 1.33
C LEU A 41 0.96 5.07 2.49
N GLU A 42 -0.36 5.31 2.38
CA GLU A 42 -1.12 5.95 3.45
C GLU A 42 -1.08 5.12 4.75
N THR A 43 -1.08 3.79 4.61
CA THR A 43 -0.93 2.85 5.73
C THR A 43 0.32 3.17 6.55
N ASP A 44 1.48 3.29 5.91
CA ASP A 44 2.77 3.54 6.57
C ASP A 44 2.81 4.89 7.27
N LEU A 45 2.33 5.92 6.58
CA LEU A 45 2.26 7.27 7.11
C LEU A 45 1.40 7.30 8.37
N HIS A 46 0.23 6.65 8.31
CA HIS A 46 -0.72 6.62 9.40
C HIS A 46 -0.25 5.76 10.58
N LEU A 47 0.36 4.60 10.35
CA LEU A 47 0.97 3.80 11.42
C LEU A 47 2.12 4.58 12.09
N SER A 48 2.99 5.22 11.31
CA SER A 48 4.07 6.06 11.83
C SER A 48 3.55 7.21 12.70
N ASN A 49 2.56 7.95 12.19
CA ASN A 49 1.95 9.06 12.92
C ASN A 49 1.21 8.56 14.17
N SER A 50 0.51 7.44 14.09
CA SER A 50 -0.17 6.86 15.25
C SER A 50 0.83 6.61 16.37
N ARG A 51 1.95 5.94 16.08
CA ARG A 51 3.00 5.67 17.06
C ARG A 51 3.65 6.93 17.61
N LEU A 52 3.90 7.93 16.77
CA LEU A 52 4.42 9.23 17.19
C LEU A 52 3.49 9.89 18.22
N TYR A 53 2.19 9.95 17.92
CA TYR A 53 1.23 10.59 18.81
C TYR A 53 0.97 9.82 20.11
N ILE A 54 1.15 8.49 20.13
CA ILE A 54 1.17 7.73 21.39
C ILE A 54 2.32 8.21 22.27
N LYS A 55 3.52 8.39 21.71
CA LYS A 55 4.71 8.90 22.44
C LYS A 55 4.51 10.32 22.96
N GLU A 56 3.84 11.16 22.19
CA GLU A 56 3.47 12.52 22.58
C GLU A 56 2.29 12.58 23.57
N ARG A 57 1.73 11.42 23.97
CA ARG A 57 0.55 11.29 24.83
C ARG A 57 -0.72 11.93 24.24
N SER A 58 -0.77 12.08 22.92
CA SER A 58 -1.95 12.55 22.19
C SER A 58 -2.77 11.36 21.69
N ILE A 59 -3.50 10.74 22.62
CA ILE A 59 -4.24 9.48 22.36
C ILE A 59 -5.29 9.65 21.25
N GLU A 60 -6.04 10.75 21.24
CA GLU A 60 -7.05 11.02 20.20
C GLU A 60 -6.44 11.08 18.79
N ARG A 61 -5.29 11.76 18.63
CA ARG A 61 -4.58 11.83 17.35
C ARG A 61 -4.01 10.49 16.94
N SER A 62 -3.49 9.73 17.90
CA SER A 62 -3.02 8.37 17.64
C SER A 62 -4.15 7.47 17.12
N LEU A 63 -5.32 7.51 17.76
CA LEU A 63 -6.48 6.73 17.37
C LEU A 63 -7.03 7.15 16.01
N TYR A 64 -7.06 8.45 15.71
CA TYR A 64 -7.41 8.95 14.39
C TYR A 64 -6.53 8.31 13.31
N HIS A 65 -5.21 8.39 13.47
CA HIS A 65 -4.29 7.81 12.51
C HIS A 65 -4.35 6.28 12.47
N LEU A 66 -4.54 5.61 13.59
CA LEU A 66 -4.71 4.15 13.59
C LEU A 66 -5.96 3.73 12.82
N ASN A 67 -7.07 4.45 12.98
CA ASN A 67 -8.29 4.20 12.20
C ASN A 67 -8.08 4.48 10.70
N SER A 68 -7.34 5.52 10.35
CA SER A 68 -6.99 5.80 8.95
C SER A 68 -6.14 4.68 8.35
N ALA A 69 -5.13 4.16 9.08
CA ALA A 69 -4.33 3.02 8.63
C ALA A 69 -5.19 1.76 8.43
N ILE A 70 -6.08 1.46 9.38
CA ILE A 70 -7.03 0.33 9.27
C ILE A 70 -7.88 0.48 8.01
N HIS A 71 -8.41 1.68 7.75
CA HIS A 71 -9.22 1.93 6.56
C HIS A 71 -8.43 1.76 5.25
N SER A 72 -7.19 2.25 5.19
CA SER A 72 -6.33 2.06 4.01
C SER A 72 -6.04 0.57 3.73
N ILE A 73 -5.87 -0.24 4.78
CA ILE A 73 -5.69 -1.70 4.64
C ILE A 73 -6.97 -2.38 4.17
N GLU A 74 -8.14 -2.01 4.71
CA GLU A 74 -9.45 -2.52 4.25
C GLU A 74 -9.66 -2.23 2.76
N LEU A 75 -9.25 -1.05 2.27
CA LEU A 75 -9.30 -0.72 0.84
C LEU A 75 -8.34 -1.58 -0.02
N ILE A 76 -7.20 -2.02 0.52
CA ILE A 76 -6.28 -2.92 -0.20
C ILE A 76 -6.85 -4.35 -0.23
N GLU A 77 -7.45 -4.79 0.87
CA GLU A 77 -8.10 -6.09 1.01
C GLU A 77 -9.21 -6.32 -0.01
N GLU A 78 -10.08 -5.32 -0.24
CA GLU A 78 -11.21 -5.41 -1.18
C GLU A 78 -10.82 -5.79 -2.62
N PHE A 79 -9.57 -5.51 -3.02
CA PHE A 79 -9.06 -5.76 -4.38
C PHE A 79 -8.02 -6.89 -4.43
N SER A 80 -7.72 -7.49 -3.28
CA SER A 80 -6.72 -8.53 -3.12
C SER A 80 -7.24 -9.93 -3.48
N ASP A 81 -6.32 -10.88 -3.70
CA ASP A 81 -6.70 -12.28 -3.90
C ASP A 81 -6.97 -13.00 -2.57
N SER A 82 -7.56 -14.20 -2.63
CA SER A 82 -8.02 -14.93 -1.45
C SER A 82 -6.92 -15.24 -0.42
N VAL A 83 -5.67 -15.42 -0.84
CA VAL A 83 -4.57 -15.70 0.09
C VAL A 83 -4.15 -14.41 0.79
N SER A 84 -4.00 -13.33 0.02
CA SER A 84 -3.72 -12.00 0.56
C SER A 84 -4.80 -11.53 1.54
N ILE A 85 -6.08 -11.85 1.26
CA ILE A 85 -7.20 -11.50 2.14
C ILE A 85 -7.02 -12.11 3.53
N GLU A 86 -6.68 -13.40 3.65
CA GLU A 86 -6.51 -14.05 4.96
C GLU A 86 -5.39 -13.39 5.80
N GLU A 87 -4.28 -13.01 5.16
CA GLU A 87 -3.17 -12.32 5.81
C GLU A 87 -3.54 -10.87 6.22
N LEU A 88 -4.34 -10.19 5.40
CA LEU A 88 -4.83 -8.84 5.67
C LEU A 88 -5.89 -8.83 6.78
N GLU A 89 -6.82 -9.81 6.80
CA GLU A 89 -7.81 -9.98 7.87
C GLU A 89 -7.14 -10.20 9.23
N THR A 90 -6.07 -11.00 9.25
CA THR A 90 -5.27 -11.24 10.45
C THR A 90 -4.63 -9.94 10.95
N ALA A 91 -3.97 -9.20 10.05
CA ALA A 91 -3.39 -7.89 10.36
C ALA A 91 -4.43 -6.88 10.88
N LEU A 92 -5.58 -6.79 10.22
CA LEU A 92 -6.68 -5.91 10.61
C LEU A 92 -7.22 -6.26 12.00
N SER A 93 -7.34 -7.56 12.31
CA SER A 93 -7.76 -8.04 13.63
C SER A 93 -6.80 -7.56 14.72
N ASP A 94 -5.50 -7.66 14.50
CA ASP A 94 -4.48 -7.24 15.47
C ASP A 94 -4.43 -5.72 15.64
N LEU A 95 -4.53 -4.94 14.55
CA LEU A 95 -4.66 -3.48 14.65
C LEU A 95 -5.93 -3.05 15.40
N LYS A 96 -7.05 -3.76 15.21
CA LYS A 96 -8.31 -3.51 15.93
C LYS A 96 -8.19 -3.83 17.42
N LYS A 97 -7.39 -4.84 17.81
CA LYS A 97 -7.05 -5.11 19.23
C LYS A 97 -6.22 -3.99 19.82
N VAL A 98 -5.15 -3.58 19.12
CA VAL A 98 -4.29 -2.45 19.54
C VAL A 98 -5.11 -1.18 19.73
N ARG A 99 -6.03 -0.88 18.80
CA ARG A 99 -6.96 0.25 18.93
C ARG A 99 -7.78 0.18 20.21
N ALA A 100 -8.40 -0.98 20.48
CA ALA A 100 -9.22 -1.19 21.66
C ALA A 100 -8.43 -1.11 22.98
N GLU A 101 -7.13 -1.44 22.96
CA GLU A 101 -6.22 -1.25 24.09
C GLU A 101 -5.93 0.23 24.33
N ILE A 102 -5.58 0.97 23.27
CA ILE A 102 -5.30 2.41 23.33
C ILE A 102 -6.53 3.20 23.81
N GLU A 103 -7.73 2.85 23.35
CA GLU A 103 -9.01 3.43 23.81
C GLU A 103 -9.23 3.24 25.32
N LYS A 104 -8.72 2.15 25.89
CA LYS A 104 -8.76 1.86 27.33
C LYS A 104 -7.58 2.49 28.10
N GLY A 105 -6.71 3.24 27.43
CA GLY A 105 -5.49 3.82 28.01
C GLY A 105 -4.37 2.81 28.22
N ILE A 106 -4.46 1.61 27.64
CA ILE A 106 -3.43 0.58 27.71
C ILE A 106 -2.47 0.78 26.55
N VAL A 107 -1.23 1.14 26.87
CA VAL A 107 -0.17 1.35 25.87
C VAL A 107 0.92 0.31 26.07
N ASN A 108 0.90 -0.72 25.24
CA ASN A 108 1.97 -1.71 25.15
C ASN A 108 2.72 -1.52 23.82
N TYR A 109 3.87 -0.84 23.86
CA TYR A 109 4.65 -0.54 22.65
C TYR A 109 5.17 -1.77 21.92
N GLU A 110 5.40 -2.89 22.62
CA GLU A 110 5.83 -4.13 21.99
C GLU A 110 4.70 -4.72 21.16
N HIS A 111 3.50 -4.82 21.73
CA HIS A 111 2.31 -5.29 21.02
C HIS A 111 1.93 -4.36 19.85
N ILE A 112 2.01 -3.04 20.04
CA ILE A 112 1.77 -2.04 18.99
C ILE A 112 2.76 -2.25 17.83
N ASN A 113 4.06 -2.32 18.13
CA ASN A 113 5.07 -2.48 17.09
C ASN A 113 4.89 -3.81 16.35
N HIS A 114 4.62 -4.90 17.08
CA HIS A 114 4.37 -6.21 16.48
C HIS A 114 3.18 -6.19 15.51
N ALA A 115 2.05 -5.61 15.92
CA ALA A 115 0.88 -5.46 15.05
C ALA A 115 1.19 -4.60 13.81
N PHE A 116 2.05 -3.58 13.95
CA PHE A 116 2.44 -2.72 12.83
C PHE A 116 3.36 -3.46 11.84
N VAL A 117 4.28 -4.29 12.35
CA VAL A 117 5.12 -5.18 11.52
C VAL A 117 4.23 -6.13 10.71
N ILE A 118 3.32 -6.84 11.37
CA ILE A 118 2.39 -7.77 10.72
C ILE A 118 1.60 -7.04 9.64
N ALA A 119 1.02 -5.87 9.95
CA ALA A 119 0.23 -5.11 8.99
C ALA A 119 1.02 -4.71 7.74
N LEU A 120 2.22 -4.16 7.91
CA LEU A 120 3.04 -3.74 6.77
C LEU A 120 3.55 -4.94 5.95
N ASN A 121 3.87 -6.06 6.59
CA ASN A 121 4.26 -7.29 5.90
C ASN A 121 3.10 -7.91 5.11
N SER A 122 1.88 -7.93 5.66
CA SER A 122 0.69 -8.41 4.94
C SER A 122 0.39 -7.53 3.72
N VAL A 123 0.49 -6.21 3.87
CA VAL A 123 0.29 -5.27 2.75
C VAL A 123 1.38 -5.44 1.67
N ALA A 124 2.64 -5.61 2.07
CA ALA A 124 3.73 -5.89 1.15
C ALA A 124 3.51 -7.19 0.37
N THR A 125 3.06 -8.24 1.06
CA THR A 125 2.77 -9.54 0.44
C THR A 125 1.64 -9.44 -0.57
N ALA A 126 0.57 -8.73 -0.23
CA ALA A 126 -0.53 -8.46 -1.15
C ALA A 126 -0.04 -7.76 -2.44
N GLN A 127 0.89 -6.82 -2.33
CA GLN A 127 1.48 -6.12 -3.48
C GLN A 127 2.46 -6.96 -4.28
N LEU A 128 3.19 -7.88 -3.65
CA LEU A 128 4.02 -8.84 -4.38
C LEU A 128 3.19 -9.79 -5.22
N ARG A 129 2.06 -10.24 -4.69
CA ARG A 129 1.11 -11.07 -5.45
C ARG A 129 0.45 -10.27 -6.57
N LEU A 130 0.13 -9.01 -6.33
CA LEU A 130 -0.36 -8.10 -7.36
C LEU A 130 0.68 -7.91 -8.48
N THR A 131 1.96 -7.75 -8.12
CA THR A 131 3.09 -7.70 -9.05
C THR A 131 3.13 -8.93 -9.95
N GLU A 132 3.05 -10.13 -9.37
CA GLU A 132 3.05 -11.38 -10.15
C GLU A 132 1.91 -11.41 -11.19
N ARG A 133 0.72 -10.92 -10.80
CA ARG A 133 -0.43 -10.82 -11.71
C ARG A 133 -0.20 -9.81 -12.84
N TYR A 134 0.41 -8.66 -12.57
CA TYR A 134 0.75 -7.67 -13.60
C TYR A 134 1.83 -8.19 -14.56
N LEU A 135 2.87 -8.85 -14.04
CA LEU A 135 3.91 -9.48 -14.85
C LEU A 135 3.34 -10.57 -15.77
N LEU A 136 2.37 -11.37 -15.29
CA LEU A 136 1.68 -12.38 -16.11
C LEU A 136 0.84 -11.76 -17.25
N LYS A 137 0.36 -10.53 -17.06
CA LYS A 137 -0.40 -9.77 -18.07
C LYS A 137 0.49 -8.95 -19.02
N GLY A 138 1.81 -8.93 -18.77
CA GLY A 138 2.75 -8.10 -19.53
C GLY A 138 2.73 -6.61 -19.14
N ASP A 139 2.13 -6.26 -18.01
CA ASP A 139 2.05 -4.89 -17.51
C ASP A 139 3.23 -4.57 -16.60
N ALA A 140 4.37 -4.24 -17.21
CA ALA A 140 5.61 -4.02 -16.49
C ALA A 140 5.61 -2.72 -15.66
N GLU A 141 4.84 -1.71 -16.05
CA GLU A 141 4.77 -0.43 -15.34
C GLU A 141 4.06 -0.60 -14.00
N ASP A 142 2.85 -1.16 -14.00
CA ASP A 142 2.10 -1.39 -12.77
C ASP A 142 2.79 -2.41 -11.85
N ALA A 143 3.45 -3.43 -12.43
CA ALA A 143 4.30 -4.36 -11.66
C ALA A 143 5.45 -3.62 -10.96
N SER A 144 6.11 -2.67 -11.64
CA SER A 144 7.19 -1.89 -11.04
C SER A 144 6.69 -0.99 -9.90
N TYR A 145 5.49 -0.39 -10.02
CA TYR A 145 4.91 0.39 -8.94
C TYR A 145 4.57 -0.49 -7.73
N ALA A 146 3.93 -1.64 -7.94
CA ALA A 146 3.60 -2.57 -6.87
C ALA A 146 4.84 -3.09 -6.12
N ILE A 147 5.93 -3.42 -6.82
CA ILE A 147 7.20 -3.80 -6.18
C ILE A 147 7.77 -2.64 -5.36
N LYS A 148 7.74 -1.42 -5.91
CA LYS A 148 8.26 -0.25 -5.21
C LYS A 148 7.53 -0.06 -3.88
N TYR A 149 6.20 -0.12 -3.87
CA TYR A 149 5.44 0.02 -2.63
C TYR A 149 5.65 -1.16 -1.68
N ALA A 150 5.75 -2.39 -2.19
CA ALA A 150 6.03 -3.55 -1.34
C ALA A 150 7.36 -3.39 -0.60
N ASN A 151 8.37 -2.87 -1.29
CA ASN A 151 9.67 -2.56 -0.71
C ASN A 151 9.59 -1.46 0.37
N GLU A 152 8.84 -0.39 0.12
CA GLU A 152 8.64 0.68 1.11
C GLU A 152 7.94 0.15 2.37
N HIS A 153 6.92 -0.70 2.24
CA HIS A 153 6.25 -1.33 3.37
C HIS A 153 7.19 -2.18 4.21
N ILE A 154 8.00 -3.03 3.58
CA ILE A 154 8.96 -3.86 4.32
C ILE A 154 10.02 -2.97 4.99
N HIS A 155 10.51 -1.94 4.28
CA HIS A 155 11.44 -0.98 4.87
C HIS A 155 10.85 -0.28 6.11
N ASN A 156 9.57 0.08 6.05
CA ASN A 156 8.87 0.68 7.18
C ASN A 156 8.58 -0.34 8.30
N ALA A 157 8.28 -1.59 7.98
CA ALA A 157 8.10 -2.68 8.95
C ALA A 157 9.34 -2.85 9.82
N LEU A 158 10.53 -2.80 9.22
CA LEU A 158 11.81 -2.90 9.93
C LEU A 158 12.03 -1.80 10.98
N LYS A 159 11.36 -0.64 10.87
CA LYS A 159 11.42 0.43 11.88
C LYS A 159 10.70 0.05 13.18
N TYR A 160 9.83 -0.97 13.12
CA TYR A 160 9.05 -1.47 14.25
C TYR A 160 9.56 -2.84 14.73
N ALA A 161 10.25 -3.61 13.87
CA ALA A 161 10.72 -4.95 14.15
C ALA A 161 11.77 -5.04 15.28
N ASN A 162 11.58 -6.05 16.15
CA ASN A 162 12.59 -6.53 17.10
C ASN A 162 13.57 -7.49 16.41
N ASP A 163 14.72 -7.78 17.05
CA ASP A 163 15.81 -8.54 16.41
C ASP A 163 15.44 -9.96 15.95
N GLY A 164 14.37 -10.55 16.53
CA GLY A 164 13.84 -11.85 16.12
C GLY A 164 12.91 -11.80 14.90
N GLU A 165 12.28 -10.66 14.62
CA GLU A 165 11.30 -10.48 13.53
C GLU A 165 12.00 -10.24 12.19
N ILE A 166 13.20 -9.64 12.22
CA ILE A 166 14.06 -9.29 11.07
C ILE A 166 14.21 -10.44 10.03
N GLN A 167 14.12 -11.70 10.48
CA GLN A 167 14.25 -12.87 9.61
C GLN A 167 13.04 -13.09 8.68
N ASP A 168 11.84 -12.73 9.11
CA ASP A 168 10.63 -12.85 8.28
C ASP A 168 10.59 -11.70 7.25
N GLU A 169 11.01 -10.49 7.61
CA GLU A 169 11.19 -9.40 6.63
C GLU A 169 12.26 -9.74 5.58
N LEU A 170 13.36 -10.38 5.99
CA LEU A 170 14.40 -10.90 5.09
C LEU A 170 13.85 -11.92 4.08
N ARG A 171 12.81 -12.69 4.42
CA ARG A 171 12.16 -13.63 3.48
C ARG A 171 11.35 -12.88 2.43
N ALA A 172 10.55 -11.89 2.83
CA ALA A 172 9.79 -11.04 1.92
C ALA A 172 10.73 -10.29 0.95
N TYR A 173 11.85 -9.79 1.45
CA TYR A 173 12.91 -9.18 0.63
C TYR A 173 13.50 -10.13 -0.42
N ARG A 174 13.79 -11.37 -0.05
CA ARG A 174 14.32 -12.36 -1.01
C ARG A 174 13.30 -12.68 -2.11
N HIS A 175 12.01 -12.63 -1.79
CA HIS A 175 10.95 -12.77 -2.80
C HIS A 175 10.97 -11.58 -3.77
N ILE A 176 11.04 -10.34 -3.27
CA ILE A 176 11.23 -9.13 -4.11
C ILE A 176 12.45 -9.29 -5.01
N ASP A 177 13.59 -9.63 -4.44
CA ASP A 177 14.86 -9.75 -5.14
C ASP A 177 14.79 -10.80 -6.28
N SER A 178 14.08 -11.91 -6.04
CA SER A 178 13.84 -12.94 -7.06
C SER A 178 12.92 -12.47 -8.20
N LEU A 179 11.86 -11.70 -7.90
CA LEU A 179 10.92 -11.18 -8.91
C LEU A 179 11.61 -10.14 -9.80
N VAL A 180 12.45 -9.32 -9.18
CA VAL A 180 13.23 -8.27 -9.81
C VAL A 180 14.26 -8.87 -10.76
N HIS A 181 15.13 -9.77 -10.27
CA HIS A 181 16.19 -10.35 -11.09
C HIS A 181 15.69 -11.32 -12.18
N SER A 182 14.52 -11.93 -12.02
CA SER A 182 13.99 -12.91 -12.98
C SER A 182 13.20 -12.29 -14.14
N ARG A 183 12.64 -11.08 -13.99
CA ARG A 183 11.66 -10.53 -14.94
C ARG A 183 11.73 -9.02 -15.19
N LEU A 184 12.53 -8.25 -14.45
CA LEU A 184 12.63 -6.80 -14.58
C LEU A 184 14.09 -6.34 -14.67
N ASP A 185 14.45 -5.62 -15.73
CA ASP A 185 15.81 -5.08 -15.90
C ASP A 185 16.04 -3.96 -14.86
N SER A 186 16.83 -4.26 -13.83
CA SER A 186 16.74 -3.61 -12.52
C SER A 186 18.02 -2.87 -12.15
N SER A 187 18.22 -1.72 -12.80
CA SER A 187 19.24 -0.74 -12.40
C SER A 187 18.79 0.20 -11.25
N ARG A 188 17.61 -0.02 -10.66
CA ARG A 188 16.99 0.90 -9.69
C ARG A 188 16.42 0.26 -8.42
N ILE A 189 16.55 -1.05 -8.23
CA ILE A 189 15.97 -1.72 -7.05
C ILE A 189 17.10 -2.02 -6.06
N PHE A 190 17.00 -1.31 -4.94
CA PHE A 190 17.92 -1.08 -3.82
C PHE A 190 18.71 -2.30 -3.29
N ASP A 191 19.90 -2.00 -2.74
CA ASP A 191 20.83 -2.96 -2.13
C ASP A 191 20.47 -3.26 -0.65
N ILE A 192 20.06 -4.50 -0.37
CA ILE A 192 19.56 -4.98 0.93
C ILE A 192 20.64 -4.91 2.02
N GLU A 193 21.92 -5.12 1.68
CA GLU A 193 23.01 -5.07 2.66
C GLU A 193 23.17 -3.66 3.24
N ARG A 194 22.89 -2.63 2.42
CA ARG A 194 22.93 -1.23 2.85
C ARG A 194 21.83 -0.90 3.87
N VAL A 195 20.60 -1.36 3.64
CA VAL A 195 19.45 -1.10 4.55
C VAL A 195 19.65 -1.77 5.90
N ILE A 196 20.08 -3.04 5.92
CA ILE A 196 20.37 -3.76 7.16
C ILE A 196 21.50 -3.07 7.95
N THR A 197 22.48 -2.50 7.24
CA THR A 197 23.58 -1.75 7.85
C THR A 197 23.08 -0.41 8.44
N GLU A 198 22.22 0.32 7.72
CA GLU A 198 21.63 1.58 8.20
C GLU A 198 20.74 1.38 9.44
N ILE A 199 19.94 0.31 9.50
CA ILE A 199 19.07 0.01 10.64
C ILE A 199 19.87 -0.33 11.91
N LYS A 200 20.99 -1.05 11.77
CA LYS A 200 21.89 -1.34 12.91
C LYS A 200 22.59 -0.10 13.45
N VAL A 201 22.64 1.00 12.70
CA VAL A 201 23.25 2.27 13.11
C VAL A 201 22.24 3.20 13.80
N ILE A 202 20.94 3.03 13.54
CA ILE A 202 19.85 3.88 14.07
C ILE A 202 19.26 3.34 15.38
N LYS A 203 19.34 2.02 15.64
CA LYS A 203 19.01 1.41 16.95
C LYS A 203 20.13 1.64 17.96
#